data_AF-A0A843C8G9-F1
#
_entry.id   AF-A0A843C8G9-F1
#
_cell.length_a   1.000
_cell.length_b   1.000
_cell.length_c   1.000
_cell.angle_alpha   90.00
_cell.angle_beta   90.00
_cell.angle_gamma   90.00
#
_symmetry.space_group_name_H-M   'P 1'
#
loop_
_entity.id
_entity.type
_entity.pdbx_description
1 polymer ?
#
loop_
_entity_poly.entity_id
_entity_poly.type
_entity_poly.pdbx_seq_one_letter_code
_entity_poly.pdbx_strand_id
1 'polypeptide(L)'
;MLNELFGFISSGNIAGIPTIIVMTLPFILGLIIGLFLKKFFKLIIFVGLAAVITSYLGFFTINLSSLKDLAESYGPEVIHYGTILMSILPIGIGFVAGLVLGFLFG
;
A
#
# COMPACT_ATOMS: atom_id res chain seq x y z
N MET A 1 -21.03 22.02 8.53
CA MET A 1 -19.98 21.24 7.86
C MET A 1 -19.65 19.92 8.57
N LEU A 2 -18.99 19.88 9.73
CA LEU A 2 -18.63 18.59 10.38
C LEU A 2 -19.84 17.76 10.83
N ASN A 3 -20.87 18.38 11.41
CA ASN A 3 -22.10 17.68 11.81
C ASN A 3 -22.92 17.17 10.62
N GLU A 4 -22.88 17.89 9.49
CA GLU A 4 -23.56 17.47 8.25
C GLU A 4 -22.82 16.29 7.59
N LEU A 5 -21.48 16.30 7.64
CA LEU A 5 -20.64 15.17 7.25
C LEU A 5 -20.93 13.94 8.11
N PHE A 6 -21.02 14.11 9.43
CA PHE A 6 -21.33 13.01 10.35
C PHE A 6 -22.74 12.45 10.10
N GLY A 7 -23.74 13.33 9.88
CA GLY A 7 -25.09 12.93 9.52
C GLY A 7 -25.16 12.20 8.18
N PHE A 8 -24.39 12.62 7.18
CA PHE A 8 -24.31 11.93 5.90
C PHE A 8 -23.62 10.55 5.99
N ILE A 9 -22.62 10.40 6.86
CA ILE A 9 -21.96 9.12 7.10
C ILE A 9 -22.88 8.15 7.87
N SER A 10 -23.63 8.66 8.86
CA SER A 10 -24.47 7.83 9.73
C SER A 10 -25.86 7.52 9.16
N SER A 11 -26.40 8.42 8.33
CA SER A 11 -27.79 8.33 7.83
C SER A 11 -27.93 8.60 6.33
N GLY A 12 -26.84 8.89 5.62
CA GLY A 12 -26.84 9.02 4.18
C GLY A 12 -26.92 7.67 3.47
N ASN A 13 -27.54 7.71 2.29
CA ASN A 13 -27.63 6.58 1.38
C ASN A 13 -26.96 6.97 0.06
N ILE A 14 -26.01 6.15 -0.41
CA ILE A 14 -25.41 6.27 -1.73
C ILE A 14 -25.97 5.11 -2.56
N ALA A 15 -26.70 5.45 -3.64
CA ALA A 15 -27.34 4.46 -4.52
C ALA A 15 -28.23 3.42 -3.78
N GLY A 16 -28.89 3.84 -2.69
CA GLY A 16 -29.75 2.98 -1.88
C GLY A 16 -29.02 2.10 -0.85
N ILE A 17 -27.70 2.22 -0.74
CA ILE A 17 -26.86 1.51 0.23
C ILE A 17 -26.38 2.50 1.29
N PRO A 18 -26.45 2.15 2.60
CA PRO A 18 -25.91 2.97 3.67
C PRO A 18 -24.46 3.37 3.39
N THR A 19 -24.16 4.67 3.46
CA THR A 19 -22.83 5.23 3.16
C THR A 19 -21.70 4.53 3.93
N ILE A 20 -21.96 4.13 5.18
CA ILE A 20 -21.02 3.40 6.03
C ILE A 20 -20.54 2.08 5.39
N ILE A 21 -21.41 1.36 4.69
CA ILE A 21 -21.09 0.06 4.07
C ILE A 21 -20.20 0.29 2.86
N VAL A 22 -20.51 1.32 2.07
CA VAL A 22 -19.74 1.72 0.89
C VAL A 22 -18.32 2.15 1.27
N MET A 23 -18.14 2.79 2.44
CA MET A 23 -16.81 3.17 2.96
C MET A 23 -16.06 2.03 3.67
N THR A 24 -16.76 1.05 4.24
CA THR A 24 -16.14 -0.06 4.97
C THR A 24 -15.42 -1.03 4.04
N LEU A 25 -15.96 -1.27 2.84
CA LEU A 25 -15.33 -2.11 1.82
C LEU A 25 -13.89 -1.68 1.46
N PRO A 26 -13.64 -0.43 1.02
CA PRO A 26 -12.29 0.02 0.74
C PRO A 26 -11.40 0.02 1.99
N PHE A 27 -11.94 0.28 3.18
CA PHE A 27 -11.18 0.17 4.44
C PHE A 27 -10.68 -1.25 4.71
N ILE A 28 -11.53 -2.27 4.57
CA ILE A 28 -11.15 -3.66 4.76
C ILE A 28 -10.10 -4.09 3.73
N LEU A 29 -10.29 -3.70 2.45
CA LEU A 29 -9.31 -3.99 1.40
C LEU A 29 -7.96 -3.35 1.72
N GLY A 30 -7.95 -2.10 2.17
CA GLY A 30 -6.76 -1.42 2.65
C GLY A 30 -6.08 -2.20 3.78
N LEU A 31 -6.84 -2.62 4.78
CA LEU A 31 -6.34 -3.42 5.92
C LEU A 31 -5.64 -4.70 5.46
N ILE A 32 -6.29 -5.49 4.61
CA ILE A 32 -5.76 -6.74 4.08
C ILE A 32 -4.45 -6.48 3.32
N ILE A 33 -4.45 -5.51 2.42
CA ILE A 33 -3.27 -5.16 1.63
C ILE A 33 -2.13 -4.68 2.54
N GLY A 34 -2.42 -3.83 3.53
CA GLY A 34 -1.45 -3.33 4.51
C GLY A 34 -0.79 -4.47 5.30
N LEU A 35 -1.58 -5.46 5.75
CA LEU A 35 -1.10 -6.66 6.44
C LEU A 35 -0.09 -7.44 5.58
N PHE A 36 -0.40 -7.66 4.29
CA PHE A 36 0.50 -8.34 3.37
C PHE A 36 1.77 -7.53 3.13
N LEU A 37 1.65 -6.22 2.89
CA LEU A 37 2.78 -5.31 2.68
C LEU A 37 3.79 -5.38 3.82
N LYS A 38 3.33 -5.42 5.09
CA LYS A 38 4.24 -5.52 6.23
C LYS A 38 5.07 -6.80 6.20
N LYS A 39 4.46 -7.93 5.86
CA LYS A 39 5.15 -9.23 5.73
C LYS A 39 6.18 -9.20 4.61
N PHE A 40 5.81 -8.64 3.45
CA PHE A 40 6.74 -8.46 2.33
C PHE A 40 7.91 -7.55 2.69
N PHE A 41 7.66 -6.42 3.36
CA PHE A 41 8.72 -5.50 3.78
C PHE A 41 9.74 -6.17 4.71
N LYS A 42 9.28 -6.94 5.70
CA LYS A 42 10.18 -7.69 6.60
C LYS A 42 11.06 -8.68 5.81
N LEU A 43 10.47 -9.38 4.84
CA LEU A 43 11.19 -10.33 4.00
C LEU A 43 12.21 -9.63 3.10
N ILE A 44 11.84 -8.52 2.46
CA ILE A 44 12.74 -7.72 1.61
C ILE A 44 13.92 -7.20 2.42
N ILE A 45 13.69 -6.67 3.63
CA ILE A 45 14.77 -6.20 4.50
C ILE A 45 15.72 -7.34 4.86
N PHE A 46 15.18 -8.51 5.22
CA PHE A 46 16.00 -9.67 5.57
C PHE A 46 16.84 -10.17 4.37
N VAL A 47 16.21 -10.34 3.21
CA VAL A 47 16.88 -10.77 1.97
C VAL A 47 17.90 -9.74 1.51
N GLY A 48 17.55 -8.45 1.59
CA GLY A 48 18.46 -7.35 1.23
C GLY A 48 19.69 -7.32 2.12
N LEU A 49 19.52 -7.47 3.44
CA LEU A 49 20.64 -7.53 4.38
C LEU A 49 21.51 -8.77 4.14
N ALA A 50 20.90 -9.94 3.92
CA ALA A 50 21.62 -11.16 3.59
C ALA A 50 22.42 -11.01 2.29
N ALA A 51 21.84 -10.37 1.25
CA ALA A 51 22.51 -10.12 -0.02
C ALA A 51 23.73 -9.18 0.12
N VAL A 52 23.64 -8.16 0.97
CA VAL A 52 24.78 -7.28 1.27
C VAL A 52 25.90 -8.05 1.96
N ILE A 53 25.57 -8.88 2.96
CA ILE A 53 26.56 -9.68 3.70
C ILE A 53 27.23 -10.71 2.78
N THR A 54 26.47 -11.46 1.99
CA THR A 54 27.03 -12.45 1.06
C THR A 54 27.83 -11.80 -0.06
N SER A 55 27.47 -10.57 -0.45
CA SER A 55 28.24 -9.80 -1.41
C SER A 55 29.57 -9.32 -0.84
N TYR A 56 29.59 -8.89 0.42
CA TYR A 56 30.83 -8.51 1.11
C TYR A 56 31.78 -9.69 1.30
N LEU A 57 31.23 -10.87 1.60
CA LEU A 57 31.98 -12.12 1.78
C LEU A 57 32.42 -12.75 0.44
N GLY A 58 32.08 -12.16 -0.70
CA GLY A 58 32.52 -12.62 -2.03
C GLY A 58 31.77 -13.84 -2.57
N PHE A 59 30.71 -14.31 -1.91
CA PHE A 59 29.87 -15.42 -2.40
C PHE A 59 28.97 -15.01 -3.57
N PHE A 60 28.66 -13.72 -3.68
CA PHE A 60 27.84 -13.13 -4.75
C PHE A 60 28.40 -11.77 -5.14
N THR A 61 28.29 -11.36 -6.40
CA THR A 61 28.59 -9.98 -6.82
C THR A 61 27.27 -9.29 -7.15
N ILE A 62 26.93 -8.24 -6.42
CA ILE A 62 25.77 -7.41 -6.74
C ILE A 62 26.09 -6.66 -8.04
N ASN A 63 25.51 -7.10 -9.16
CA ASN A 63 25.66 -6.41 -10.43
C ASN A 63 24.76 -5.18 -10.49
N LEU A 64 25.33 -4.01 -10.20
CA LEU A 64 24.65 -2.72 -10.28
C LEU A 64 23.99 -2.46 -11.64
N SER A 65 24.52 -3.01 -12.74
CA SER A 65 23.92 -2.88 -14.07
C SER A 65 22.57 -3.61 -14.13
N SER A 66 22.50 -4.83 -13.61
CA SER A 66 21.24 -5.59 -13.60
C SER A 66 20.18 -4.96 -12.69
N LEU A 67 20.60 -4.32 -11.58
CA LEU A 67 19.69 -3.52 -10.76
C LEU A 67 19.18 -2.28 -11.50
N LYS A 68 20.05 -1.61 -12.27
CA LYS A 68 19.67 -0.47 -13.10
C LYS A 68 18.65 -0.87 -14.16
N ASP A 69 18.89 -1.96 -14.88
CA ASP A 69 17.98 -2.47 -15.91
C ASP A 69 16.60 -2.84 -15.31
N LEU A 70 16.59 -3.46 -14.13
CA LEU A 70 15.36 -3.73 -13.38
C LEU A 70 14.64 -2.45 -12.95
N ALA A 71 15.37 -1.44 -12.48
CA ALA A 71 14.81 -0.16 -12.06
C ALA A 71 14.23 0.62 -13.25
N GLU A 72 14.86 0.56 -14.42
CA GLU A 72 14.35 1.21 -15.64
C GLU A 72 13.12 0.48 -16.21
N SER A 73 13.08 -0.86 -16.10
CA SER A 73 11.95 -1.66 -16.57
C SER A 73 10.71 -1.53 -15.66
N TYR A 74 10.89 -1.68 -14.34
CA TYR A 74 9.77 -1.71 -13.39
C TYR A 74 9.51 -0.36 -12.70
N GLY A 75 10.46 0.56 -12.69
CA GLY A 75 10.33 1.87 -12.07
C GLY A 75 9.15 2.69 -12.61
N PRO A 76 8.98 2.84 -13.94
CA PRO A 76 7.85 3.55 -14.52
C PRO A 76 6.51 2.92 -14.14
N GLU A 77 6.44 1.59 -14.12
CA GLU A 77 5.23 0.85 -13.77
C GLU A 77 4.84 1.06 -12.30
N VAL A 78 5.81 1.03 -11.38
CA VAL A 78 5.59 1.33 -9.96
C VAL A 78 5.10 2.77 -9.77
N ILE A 79 5.68 3.74 -10.48
CA ILE A 79 5.24 5.15 -10.41
C ILE A 79 3.82 5.30 -10.96
N HIS A 80 3.49 4.60 -12.05
CA HIS A 80 2.14 4.63 -12.64
C HIS A 80 1.08 4.08 -11.67
N TYR A 81 1.30 2.89 -11.10
CA TYR A 81 0.38 2.33 -10.11
C TYR A 81 0.32 3.17 -8.83
N GLY A 82 1.44 3.75 -8.40
CA GLY A 82 1.47 4.68 -7.27
C GLY A 82 0.62 5.93 -7.54
N THR A 83 0.66 6.45 -8.76
CA THR A 83 -0.15 7.62 -9.17
C THR A 83 -1.64 7.27 -9.21
N ILE A 84 -2.01 6.09 -9.71
CA ILE A 84 -3.40 5.61 -9.68
C ILE A 84 -3.89 5.49 -8.24
N LEU A 85 -3.11 4.85 -7.36
CA LEU A 85 -3.42 4.71 -5.93
C LEU A 85 -3.55 6.07 -5.23
N MET A 86 -2.72 7.05 -5.58
CA MET A 86 -2.80 8.41 -5.04
C MET A 86 -3.94 9.22 -5.65
N SER A 87 -4.41 8.90 -6.86
CA SER A 87 -5.54 9.60 -7.48
C SER A 87 -6.91 9.15 -6.95
N ILE A 88 -7.02 7.93 -6.43
CA ILE A 88 -8.24 7.42 -5.77
C ILE A 88 -8.40 7.87 -4.31
N LEU A 89 -7.46 8.66 -3.77
CA LEU A 89 -7.42 9.11 -2.36
C LEU A 89 -8.71 9.77 -1.81
N PRO A 90 -9.51 10.54 -2.58
CA PRO A 90 -10.73 11.16 -2.05
C PRO A 90 -11.82 10.14 -1.64
N ILE A 91 -11.88 9.00 -2.33
CA ILE A 91 -12.70 7.82 -1.95
C ILE A 91 -11.88 6.87 -1.06
N GLY A 92 -10.55 6.97 -1.17
CA GLY A 92 -9.55 6.19 -0.49
C GLY A 92 -9.21 6.62 0.92
N ILE A 93 -9.86 7.59 1.58
CA ILE A 93 -9.56 7.88 2.99
C ILE A 93 -9.77 6.62 3.85
N GLY A 94 -10.86 5.89 3.61
CA GLY A 94 -11.08 4.57 4.23
C GLY A 94 -9.99 3.58 3.83
N PHE A 95 -9.63 3.51 2.55
CA PHE A 95 -8.57 2.61 2.06
C PHE A 95 -7.20 2.92 2.65
N VAL A 96 -6.78 4.18 2.69
CA VAL A 96 -5.50 4.66 3.21
C VAL A 96 -5.46 4.47 4.72
N ALA A 97 -6.52 4.82 5.45
CA ALA A 97 -6.60 4.54 6.88
C ALA A 97 -6.50 3.04 7.15
N GLY A 98 -7.21 2.20 6.38
CA GLY A 98 -7.12 0.76 6.45
C GLY A 98 -5.71 0.25 6.14
N LEU A 99 -5.08 0.76 5.09
CA LEU A 99 -3.73 0.38 4.65
C LEU A 99 -2.69 0.74 5.70
N VAL A 100 -2.71 1.97 6.22
CA VAL A 100 -1.80 2.43 7.27
C VAL A 100 -1.98 1.60 8.53
N LEU A 101 -3.22 1.38 8.98
CA LEU A 101 -3.50 0.55 10.16
C LEU A 101 -3.09 -0.91 9.94
N GLY A 102 -3.37 -1.49 8.77
CA GLY A 102 -2.96 -2.84 8.42
C GLY A 102 -1.45 -3.00 8.35
N PHE A 103 -0.74 -1.99 7.85
CA PHE A 103 0.72 -2.01 7.81
C PHE A 103 1.33 -1.86 9.22
N LEU A 104 0.79 -0.97 10.05
CA LEU A 104 1.30 -0.73 11.41
C LEU A 104 1.01 -1.91 12.34
N PHE A 105 -0.23 -2.38 12.38
CA PHE A 105 -0.68 -3.41 13.33
C PHE A 105 -0.59 -4.84 12.80
N GLY A 106 -0.26 -5.03 11.53
CA GLY A 106 -0.24 -6.34 10.88
C GLY A 106 0.95 -7.25 11.07
#